data_AF-A0AAW5TJH3-F1
#
_entry.id   AF-A0AAW5TJH3-F1
#
_cell.length_a   1.000
_cell.length_b   1.000
_cell.length_c   1.000
_cell.angle_alpha   90.00
_cell.angle_beta   90.00
_cell.angle_gamma   90.00
#
_symmetry.space_group_name_H-M   'P 1'
#
loop_
_entity.id
_entity.type
_entity.pdbx_description
1 polymer ?
#
loop_
_entity_poly.entity_id
_entity_poly.type
_entity_poly.pdbx_seq_one_letter_code
_entity_poly.pdbx_strand_id
1 'polypeptide(L)' 'MGNDATLPYFPVFAAFDHEEVGSGTTSGASGPFLETVLTRIAESFGVRGDSWYRLLARSACMSADAGHALNP' A
#
# COMPACT_ATOMS: atom_id res chain seq x y z
N MET A 1 -32.60 -12.60 4.32
CA MET A 1 -32.08 -11.68 3.30
C MET A 1 -30.79 -11.09 3.86
N GLY A 2 -29.65 -11.68 3.48
CA GLY A 2 -28.35 -11.46 4.11
C GLY A 2 -27.72 -10.14 3.67
N ASN A 3 -27.21 -9.39 4.64
CA ASN A 3 -26.46 -8.16 4.47
C ASN A 3 -25.09 -8.47 3.84
N ASP A 4 -25.00 -8.48 2.51
CA ASP A 4 -23.72 -8.45 1.80
C ASP A 4 -23.17 -7.02 1.87
N ALA A 5 -22.80 -6.60 3.08
CA ALA A 5 -22.07 -5.37 3.29
C ALA A 5 -20.66 -5.60 2.73
N THR A 6 -20.47 -5.30 1.45
CA THR A 6 -19.14 -5.11 0.85
C THR A 6 -18.32 -4.28 1.81
N LEU A 7 -17.30 -4.90 2.44
CA LEU A 7 -16.38 -4.17 3.30
C LEU A 7 -15.79 -3.02 2.48
N PRO A 8 -15.73 -1.79 3.01
CA PRO A 8 -15.17 -0.66 2.27
C PRO A 8 -13.73 -0.99 1.85
N TYR A 9 -13.48 -1.01 0.55
CA TYR A 9 -12.14 -1.08 -0.01
C TYR A 9 -11.54 0.32 0.03
N PHE A 10 -10.30 0.46 0.51
CA PHE A 10 -9.61 1.74 0.60
C PHE A 10 -8.50 1.81 -0.45
N PRO A 11 -8.79 2.30 -1.67
CA PRO A 11 -7.77 2.44 -2.69
C PRO A 11 -6.75 3.51 -2.26
N VAL A 12 -5.47 3.15 -2.34
CA VAL A 12 -4.35 4.05 -2.06
C VAL A 12 -3.45 4.07 -3.29
N PHE A 13 -3.16 5.27 -3.77
CA PHE A 13 -2.09 5.50 -4.73
C PHE A 13 -0.89 6.08 -3.99
N ALA A 14 0.29 5.48 -4.18
CA ALA A 14 1.53 5.95 -3.60
C ALA A 14 2.58 6.06 -4.71
N ALA A 15 3.22 7.22 -4.80
CA ALA A 15 4.35 7.48 -5.70
C ALA A 15 5.60 7.72 -4.85
N PHE A 16 6.69 7.04 -5.21
CA PHE A 16 7.95 7.08 -4.48
C PHE A 16 9.05 7.67 -5.36
N ASP A 17 10.02 8.31 -4.72
CA ASP A 17 11.21 8.84 -5.36
C ASP A 17 12.37 7.83 -5.24
N HIS A 18 13.48 8.07 -5.93
CA HIS A 18 14.73 7.30 -5.78
C HIS A 18 14.62 5.79 -6.09
N GLU A 19 13.64 5.37 -6.88
CA GLU A 19 13.48 3.97 -7.29
C GLU A 19 14.74 3.47 -8.03
N GLU A 20 15.20 4.26 -9.01
CA GLU A 20 16.38 4.00 -9.86
C GLU A 20 17.72 3.90 -9.11
N VAL A 21 17.75 4.32 -7.84
CA VAL A 21 18.94 4.23 -6.97
C VAL A 21 18.72 3.28 -5.78
N GLY A 22 17.68 2.45 -5.84
CA GLY A 22 17.43 1.36 -4.88
C GLY A 22 16.47 1.71 -3.74
N SER A 23 15.72 2.81 -3.81
CA SER A 23 14.60 3.16 -2.90
C SER A 23 14.93 3.35 -1.41
N GLY A 24 16.20 3.27 -1.00
CA GLY A 24 16.65 3.31 0.40
C GLY A 24 16.68 4.70 1.05
N THR A 25 15.69 5.55 0.78
CA THR A 25 15.57 6.90 1.33
C THR A 25 14.24 7.06 2.08
N THR A 26 14.05 8.18 2.77
CA THR A 26 12.79 8.45 3.49
C THR A 26 11.59 8.66 2.56
N SER A 27 11.83 9.07 1.30
CA SER A 27 10.82 9.23 0.25
C SER A 27 10.76 8.07 -0.76
N GLY A 28 11.68 7.09 -0.65
CA GLY A 28 11.70 5.89 -1.48
C GLY A 28 10.78 4.79 -0.95
N ALA A 29 10.53 3.78 -1.79
CA ALA A 29 9.60 2.70 -1.50
C ALA A 29 10.03 1.79 -0.33
N SER A 30 11.34 1.75 -0.01
CA SER A 30 11.88 1.05 1.15
C SER A 30 11.95 1.93 2.41
N GLY A 31 11.48 3.17 2.31
CA GLY A 31 11.37 4.10 3.42
C GLY A 31 10.12 3.86 4.28
N PRO A 32 10.04 4.53 5.45
CA PRO A 32 8.94 4.33 6.41
C PRO A 32 7.63 5.00 5.99
N PHE A 33 7.62 5.78 4.90
CA PHE A 33 6.51 6.67 4.56
C PHE A 33 5.19 5.93 4.35
N LEU A 34 5.17 4.89 3.51
CA LEU A 34 3.96 4.13 3.21
C LEU A 34 3.39 3.46 4.46
N GLU A 35 4.22 2.74 5.21
CA GLU A 35 3.81 2.07 6.45
C GLU A 35 3.24 3.07 7.47
N THR A 36 3.89 4.24 7.61
CA THR A 36 3.44 5.29 8.52
C THR A 36 2.07 5.82 8.15
N VAL A 37 1.85 6.10 6.86
CA VAL A 37 0.57 6.62 6.35
C VAL A 37 -0.53 5.58 6.51
N LEU A 38 -0.29 4.34 6.08
CA LEU A 38 -1.29 3.27 6.16
C LEU A 38 -1.66 2.92 7.60
N THR A 39 -0.67 2.87 8.51
CA THR A 39 -0.93 2.61 9.93
C THR A 39 -1.78 3.71 10.54
N ARG A 40 -1.47 4.99 10.27
CA ARG A 40 -2.27 6.13 10.77
C ARG A 40 -3.70 6.13 10.24
N ILE A 41 -3.89 5.78 8.96
CA ILE A 41 -5.22 5.60 8.38
C ILE A 41 -5.95 4.46 9.11
N ALA A 42 -5.34 3.29 9.23
CA ALA A 42 -5.93 2.13 9.89
C ALA A 42 -6.30 2.42 11.36
N GLU A 43 -5.43 3.10 12.10
CA GLU A 43 -5.68 3.50 13.49
C GLU A 43 -6.87 4.45 13.63
N SER A 44 -7.11 5.33 12.64
CA SER A 44 -8.29 6.22 12.62
C SER A 44 -9.61 5.46 12.48
N PHE A 45 -9.57 4.23 11.95
CA PHE A 45 -10.68 3.29 11.89
C PHE A 45 -10.68 2.26 13.03
N GLY A 46 -9.80 2.43 14.03
CA GLY A 46 -9.70 1.53 15.19
C GLY A 46 -9.00 0.20 14.91
N VAL A 47 -8.33 0.05 13.76
CA VAL A 47 -7.55 -1.15 13.43
C VAL A 47 -6.18 -1.07 14.13
N ARG A 48 -5.89 -2.02 15.02
CA ARG A 48 -4.67 -2.09 15.85
C ARG A 48 -4.24 -3.53 16.14
N GLY A 49 -2.97 -3.74 16.50
CA GLY A 49 -2.43 -5.06 16.87
C GLY A 49 -2.67 -6.10 15.77
N ASP A 50 -3.15 -7.29 16.13
CA ASP A 50 -3.40 -8.38 15.17
C ASP A 50 -4.36 -8.03 14.03
N SER A 51 -5.27 -7.08 14.24
CA SER A 51 -6.19 -6.63 13.18
C SER A 51 -5.48 -5.87 12.07
N TRP A 52 -4.34 -5.23 12.34
CA TRP A 52 -3.48 -4.60 11.32
C TRP A 52 -2.87 -5.64 10.38
N TYR A 53 -2.28 -6.71 10.92
CA TYR A 53 -1.70 -7.77 10.10
C TYR A 53 -2.77 -8.52 9.30
N ARG A 54 -3.97 -8.70 9.86
CA ARG A 54 -5.13 -9.24 9.14
C ARG A 54 -5.60 -8.32 8.01
N LEU A 55 -5.55 -7.00 8.20
CA LEU A 55 -5.86 -6.02 7.16
C LEU A 55 -4.84 -6.12 6.01
N LEU A 56 -3.54 -6.14 6.33
CA LEU A 56 -2.47 -6.30 5.34
C LEU A 56 -2.61 -7.61 4.55
N ALA A 57 -2.87 -8.73 5.23
CA ALA A 57 -3.06 -10.03 4.59
C ALA A 57 -4.29 -10.10 3.65
N ARG A 58 -5.26 -9.20 3.83
CA ARG A 58 -6.46 -9.08 2.98
C ARG A 58 -6.31 -8.01 1.88
N SER A 59 -5.17 -7.33 1.84
CA SER A 59 -4.88 -6.26 0.88
C SER A 59 -4.12 -6.80 -0.33
N ALA A 60 -4.22 -6.09 -1.45
CA ALA A 60 -3.41 -6.32 -2.63
C ALA A 60 -2.55 -5.08 -2.92
N CYS A 61 -1.29 -5.29 -3.30
CA CYS A 61 -0.38 -4.23 -3.73
C CYS A 61 0.00 -4.48 -5.19
N MET A 62 -0.34 -3.54 -6.06
CA MET A 62 0.07 -3.56 -7.46
C MET A 62 1.24 -2.60 -7.64
N SER A 63 2.43 -3.13 -7.94
CA SER A 63 3.56 -2.32 -8.37
C SER A 63 3.41 -2.02 -9.86
N ALA A 64 3.44 -0.74 -10.23
CA ALA A 64 3.33 -0.29 -11.60
C ALA A 64 4.59 0.49 -12.00
N ASP A 65 5.30 -0.04 -12.98
CA ASP A 65 6.52 0.53 -13.54
C ASP A 65 6.56 0.31 -15.06
N ALA A 66 7.42 1.03 -15.78
CA ALA A 66 7.55 0.95 -17.22
C ALA A 66 8.07 -0.45 -17.64
N GLY A 67 7.30 -1.09 -18.52
CA GLY A 67 7.74 -2.30 -19.22
C GLY A 67 8.55 -1.98 -20.48
N HIS A 68 9.47 -2.86 -20.83
CA HIS A 68 10.23 -2.75 -22.08
C HIS A 68 9.39 -3.24 -23.27
N ALA A 69 9.16 -2.37 -24.25
CA ALA A 69 8.58 -2.74 -25.53
C ALA A 69 9.62 -3.41 -26.45
N LEU A 70 9.16 -4.17 -27.45
CA LEU A 70 10.02 -4.68 -28.51
C LEU A 70 10.57 -3.50 -29.33
N ASN A 71 11.90 -3.47 -29.50
CA ASN A 71 12.55 -2.54 -30.42
C ASN A 71 12.60 -3.19 -31.82
N PRO A 72 12.04 -2.56 -32.86
CA PRO A 72 12.02 -3.09 -34.23
C PRO A 72 13.41 -3.31 -34.85
#